data_AF-A0A9W6R7R5-F1
#
_entry.id   AF-A0A9W6R7R5-F1
#
_cell.length_a   1.000
_cell.length_b   1.000
_cell.length_c   1.000
_cell.angle_alpha   90.00
_cell.angle_beta   90.00
_cell.angle_gamma   90.00
#
_symmetry.space_group_name_H-M   'P 1'
#
loop_
_entity.id
_entity.type
_entity.pdbx_description
1 polymer ?
#
loop_
_entity_poly.entity_id
_entity_poly.type
_entity_poly.pdbx_seq_one_letter_code
_entity_poly.pdbx_strand_id
1 'polypeptide(L)'
;MTDAALSTDARDQAASGLGEVAAEFGAIFGGAPTLAEFLEILGWAIPENSADTDGTFRAPLKFKVTLKGNKRYRSPAESRVHDLDDDLFVKSNAHLGDLVERMRSESGSPVTPQQFSSAILEVLRTGRVTLSDVEVGDIRTLLADVPKKRVAKPKPGDILAIPARGGGYHLAVTLAQNRFGTALGLFDGKSAQGRLDATIRRASRRFPVYTEDSSVKDGTWKVVGHDEDLLALFPADPEIYHKPGAWPGIVDTGEFGAAETSDGTMRLIDAGEARDVGLQDGTYRQAYPSAYLQDVLDERDDNS
;
A
#
# COMPACT_ATOMS: atom_id res chain seq x y z
N MET A 1 -4.32 7.76 -1.79
CA MET A 1 -5.12 6.94 -2.72
C MET A 1 -6.55 6.96 -2.25
N THR A 2 -7.42 7.63 -2.99
CA THR A 2 -8.87 7.56 -2.79
C THR A 2 -9.31 6.14 -3.16
N ASP A 3 -9.79 5.38 -2.17
CA ASP A 3 -10.65 4.23 -2.44
C ASP A 3 -11.79 4.78 -3.30
N ALA A 4 -11.79 4.47 -4.60
CA ALA A 4 -12.93 4.76 -5.43
C ALA A 4 -14.07 3.88 -4.91
N ALA A 5 -14.93 4.47 -4.07
CA ALA A 5 -16.11 3.82 -3.56
C ALA A 5 -16.99 3.41 -4.75
N LEU A 6 -17.50 2.17 -4.71
CA LEU A 6 -18.44 1.68 -5.71
C LEU A 6 -19.60 2.66 -5.87
N SER A 7 -20.03 2.91 -7.11
CA SER A 7 -21.30 3.60 -7.31
C SER A 7 -22.45 2.87 -6.58
N THR A 8 -23.46 3.63 -6.15
CA THR A 8 -24.60 3.05 -5.42
C THR A 8 -25.30 1.98 -6.26
N ASP A 9 -25.46 2.22 -7.57
CA ASP A 9 -26.07 1.27 -8.50
C ASP A 9 -25.23 -0.01 -8.64
N ALA A 10 -23.90 0.11 -8.81
CA ALA A 10 -23.02 -1.05 -8.90
C ALA A 10 -23.05 -1.89 -7.62
N ARG A 11 -23.02 -1.21 -6.46
CA ARG A 11 -23.12 -1.87 -5.15
C ARG A 11 -24.45 -2.59 -4.97
N ASP A 12 -25.57 -1.97 -5.32
CA ASP A 12 -26.90 -2.54 -5.13
C ASP A 12 -27.17 -3.72 -6.08
N GLN A 13 -26.66 -3.66 -7.30
CA GLN A 13 -26.73 -4.77 -8.25
C GLN A 13 -25.89 -5.95 -7.79
N ALA A 14 -24.63 -5.70 -7.37
CA ALA A 14 -23.77 -6.73 -6.80
C ALA A 14 -24.39 -7.35 -5.55
N ALA A 15 -25.01 -6.54 -4.68
CA ALA A 15 -25.72 -7.01 -3.50
C ALA A 15 -26.93 -7.89 -3.83
N SER A 16 -27.64 -7.60 -4.93
CA SER A 16 -28.73 -8.47 -5.40
C SER A 16 -28.20 -9.84 -5.84
N GLY A 17 -27.22 -9.87 -6.76
CA GLY A 17 -26.67 -11.13 -7.28
C GLY A 17 -26.00 -11.98 -6.20
N LEU A 18 -25.24 -11.35 -5.31
CA LEU A 18 -24.62 -12.05 -4.18
C LEU A 18 -25.64 -12.49 -3.11
N GLY A 19 -26.75 -11.76 -2.95
CA GLY A 19 -27.88 -12.20 -2.12
C GLY A 19 -28.55 -13.46 -2.67
N GLU A 20 -28.70 -13.57 -3.99
CA GLU A 20 -29.22 -14.77 -4.65
C GLU A 20 -28.31 -15.99 -4.44
N VAL A 21 -26.99 -15.82 -4.53
CA VAL A 21 -26.02 -16.90 -4.22
C VAL A 21 -26.21 -17.42 -2.79
N ALA A 22 -26.35 -16.52 -1.81
CA ALA A 22 -26.57 -16.93 -0.42
C ALA A 22 -27.94 -17.61 -0.21
N ALA A 23 -28.98 -17.14 -0.90
CA ALA A 23 -30.30 -17.75 -0.85
C ALA A 23 -30.33 -19.16 -1.46
N GLU A 24 -29.63 -19.36 -2.58
CA GLU A 24 -29.52 -20.64 -3.28
C GLU A 24 -28.73 -21.67 -2.46
N PHE A 25 -27.62 -21.25 -1.84
CA PHE A 25 -26.94 -22.06 -0.82
C PHE A 25 -27.92 -22.50 0.28
N GLY A 26 -28.77 -21.57 0.75
CA GLY A 26 -29.80 -21.84 1.74
C GLY A 26 -30.85 -22.85 1.28
N ALA A 27 -31.22 -22.85 0.01
CA ALA A 27 -32.15 -23.81 -0.57
C ALA A 27 -31.54 -25.23 -0.62
N ILE A 28 -30.23 -25.35 -0.83
CA ILE A 28 -29.51 -26.63 -0.86
C ILE A 28 -29.37 -27.22 0.54
N PHE A 29 -28.94 -26.42 1.52
CA PHE A 29 -28.58 -26.92 2.86
C PHE A 29 -29.61 -26.63 3.95
N GLY A 30 -30.75 -26.03 3.63
CA GLY A 30 -31.81 -25.71 4.59
C GLY A 30 -31.48 -24.58 5.58
N GLY A 31 -30.49 -23.74 5.27
CA GLY A 31 -30.09 -22.61 6.11
C GLY A 31 -29.02 -21.75 5.46
N ALA A 32 -28.97 -20.47 5.82
CA ALA A 32 -28.02 -19.51 5.26
C ALA A 32 -26.55 -19.97 5.43
N PRO A 33 -25.64 -19.52 4.54
CA PRO A 33 -24.22 -19.79 4.72
C PRO A 33 -23.67 -19.04 5.94
N THR A 34 -22.64 -19.61 6.56
CA THR A 34 -21.76 -18.85 7.45
C THR A 34 -20.95 -17.83 6.63
N LEU A 35 -20.39 -16.81 7.28
CA LEU A 35 -19.47 -15.89 6.60
C LEU A 35 -18.28 -16.63 5.97
N ALA A 36 -17.77 -17.68 6.62
CA ALA A 36 -16.68 -18.49 6.09
C ALA A 36 -17.07 -19.17 4.77
N GLU A 37 -18.21 -19.86 4.73
CA GLU A 37 -18.70 -20.57 3.55
C GLU A 37 -19.00 -19.60 2.41
N PHE A 38 -19.66 -18.48 2.71
CA PHE A 38 -19.95 -17.46 1.71
C PHE A 38 -18.66 -16.93 1.06
N LEU A 39 -17.66 -16.56 1.87
CA LEU A 39 -16.37 -16.09 1.37
C LEU A 39 -15.56 -17.19 0.65
N GLU A 40 -15.75 -18.46 1.02
CA GLU A 40 -15.14 -19.60 0.34
C GLU A 40 -15.71 -19.77 -1.08
N ILE A 41 -17.03 -19.70 -1.24
CA ILE A 41 -17.69 -19.71 -2.56
C ILE A 41 -17.15 -18.58 -3.43
N LEU A 42 -17.13 -17.34 -2.91
CA LEU A 42 -16.60 -16.20 -3.65
C LEU A 42 -15.12 -16.37 -3.99
N GLY A 43 -14.33 -16.93 -3.08
CA GLY A 43 -12.90 -17.16 -3.25
C GLY A 43 -12.59 -18.13 -4.39
N TRP A 44 -13.40 -19.18 -4.55
CA TRP A 44 -13.30 -20.12 -5.66
C TRP A 44 -13.86 -19.56 -6.97
N ALA A 45 -14.88 -18.73 -6.89
CA ALA A 45 -15.57 -18.16 -8.04
C ALA A 45 -14.94 -16.88 -8.60
N ILE A 46 -13.75 -16.46 -8.15
CA ILE A 46 -13.13 -15.22 -8.63
C ILE A 46 -12.82 -15.26 -10.14
N PRO A 47 -12.84 -14.12 -10.86
CA PRO A 47 -12.52 -14.07 -12.28
C PRO A 47 -10.99 -14.03 -12.53
N GLU A 48 -10.29 -15.14 -12.29
CA GLU A 48 -8.80 -15.24 -12.28
C GLU A 48 -8.11 -14.76 -13.58
N ASN A 49 -8.72 -14.99 -14.74
CA ASN A 49 -8.14 -14.68 -16.05
C ASN A 49 -8.79 -13.47 -16.73
N SER A 50 -9.49 -12.61 -15.99
CA SER A 50 -10.09 -11.42 -16.57
C SER A 50 -9.03 -10.33 -16.82
N ALA A 51 -9.10 -9.72 -18.00
CA ALA A 51 -8.33 -8.51 -18.34
C ALA A 51 -8.64 -7.34 -17.40
N ASP A 52 -9.74 -7.43 -16.65
CA ASP A 52 -10.20 -6.41 -15.71
C ASP A 52 -9.49 -6.44 -14.36
N THR A 53 -8.77 -7.53 -14.08
CA THR A 53 -7.96 -7.70 -12.86
C THR A 53 -6.50 -7.30 -13.12
N ASP A 54 -5.76 -7.05 -12.03
CA ASP A 54 -4.32 -6.79 -12.06
C ASP A 54 -3.46 -8.04 -12.33
N GLY A 55 -4.09 -9.18 -12.62
CA GLY A 55 -3.43 -10.46 -12.86
C GLY A 55 -2.93 -11.17 -11.59
N THR A 56 -3.26 -10.67 -10.40
CA THR A 56 -2.88 -11.27 -9.11
C THR A 56 -3.97 -12.07 -8.42
N PHE A 57 -5.19 -12.07 -8.98
CA PHE A 57 -6.27 -12.97 -8.57
C PHE A 57 -5.80 -14.43 -8.74
N ARG A 58 -6.01 -15.27 -7.74
CA ARG A 58 -5.70 -16.72 -7.80
C ARG A 58 -6.74 -17.48 -7.01
N ALA A 59 -7.45 -18.42 -7.64
CA ALA A 59 -8.43 -19.24 -6.96
C ALA A 59 -7.72 -20.36 -6.14
N PRO A 60 -8.14 -20.63 -4.88
CA PRO A 60 -9.10 -19.85 -4.12
C PRO A 60 -8.48 -18.57 -3.54
N LEU A 61 -9.15 -17.43 -3.72
CA LEU A 61 -8.81 -16.21 -2.99
C LEU A 61 -9.28 -16.35 -1.55
N LYS A 62 -8.34 -16.40 -0.61
CA LYS A 62 -8.66 -16.48 0.82
C LYS A 62 -8.91 -15.10 1.39
N PHE A 63 -9.70 -15.03 2.46
CA PHE A 63 -10.03 -13.79 3.13
C PHE A 63 -9.70 -13.83 4.63
N LYS A 64 -9.29 -12.67 5.16
CA LYS A 64 -9.09 -12.40 6.57
C LYS A 64 -10.16 -11.43 7.04
N VAL A 65 -10.90 -11.84 8.05
CA VAL A 65 -11.99 -11.03 8.63
C VAL A 65 -11.66 -10.65 10.06
N THR A 66 -11.86 -9.36 10.37
CA THR A 66 -11.85 -8.83 11.72
C THR A 66 -13.25 -8.34 12.06
N LEU A 67 -13.78 -8.81 13.18
CA LEU A 67 -15.06 -8.39 13.73
C LEU A 67 -14.89 -7.21 14.70
N LYS A 68 -16.00 -6.65 15.14
CA LYS A 68 -16.10 -5.68 16.23
C LYS A 68 -15.30 -6.13 17.46
N GLY A 69 -14.65 -5.18 18.12
CA GLY A 69 -13.73 -5.48 19.23
C GLY A 69 -12.38 -6.06 18.79
N ASN A 70 -12.00 -5.93 17.51
CA ASN A 70 -10.74 -6.43 16.94
C ASN A 70 -10.57 -7.95 17.05
N LYS A 71 -11.67 -8.70 17.13
CA LYS A 71 -11.64 -10.16 17.19
C LYS A 71 -11.48 -10.72 15.78
N ARG A 72 -10.48 -11.59 15.60
CA ARG A 72 -10.35 -12.35 14.34
C ARG A 72 -11.51 -13.35 14.23
N TYR A 73 -12.22 -13.32 13.12
CA TYR A 73 -13.27 -14.30 12.84
C TYR A 73 -12.67 -15.69 12.61
N ARG A 74 -13.38 -16.71 13.09
CA ARG A 74 -13.14 -18.13 12.81
C ARG A 74 -14.50 -18.76 12.63
N SER A 75 -14.63 -19.61 11.60
CA SER A 75 -15.86 -20.37 11.40
C SER A 75 -16.20 -21.18 12.65
N PRO A 76 -17.46 -21.19 13.11
CA PRO A 76 -17.89 -22.02 14.23
C PRO A 76 -18.07 -23.49 13.84
N ALA A 77 -18.15 -23.80 12.55
CA ALA A 77 -18.41 -25.14 12.02
C ALA A 77 -17.52 -25.48 10.82
N GLU A 78 -17.47 -26.76 10.46
CA GLU A 78 -16.87 -27.20 9.20
C GLU A 78 -17.70 -26.68 8.01
N SER A 79 -17.00 -26.37 6.92
CA SER A 79 -17.61 -25.80 5.72
C SER A 79 -18.36 -26.86 4.95
N ARG A 80 -19.61 -26.57 4.55
CA ARG A 80 -20.43 -27.41 3.67
C ARG A 80 -20.15 -27.16 2.18
N VAL A 81 -19.26 -26.22 1.84
CA VAL A 81 -18.98 -25.82 0.46
C VAL A 81 -18.47 -26.97 -0.40
N HIS A 82 -17.82 -27.97 0.19
CA HIS A 82 -17.33 -29.15 -0.51
C HIS A 82 -18.44 -30.07 -1.05
N ASP A 83 -19.67 -29.94 -0.55
CA ASP A 83 -20.84 -30.69 -0.98
C ASP A 83 -21.65 -29.96 -2.08
N LEU A 84 -21.23 -28.76 -2.47
CA LEU A 84 -21.86 -28.00 -3.56
C LEU A 84 -21.50 -28.58 -4.92
N ASP A 85 -22.43 -28.44 -5.88
CA ASP A 85 -22.14 -28.60 -7.29
C ASP A 85 -21.50 -27.34 -7.89
N ASP A 86 -21.06 -27.45 -9.15
CA ASP A 86 -20.36 -26.37 -9.85
C ASP A 86 -21.30 -25.19 -10.20
N ASP A 87 -22.62 -25.40 -10.23
CA ASP A 87 -23.59 -24.40 -10.72
C ASP A 87 -23.56 -23.13 -9.85
N LEU A 88 -23.47 -23.28 -8.53
CA LEU A 88 -23.39 -22.14 -7.62
C LEU A 88 -22.08 -21.35 -7.80
N PHE A 89 -20.97 -22.02 -8.12
CA PHE A 89 -19.69 -21.36 -8.40
C PHE A 89 -19.72 -20.64 -9.75
N VAL A 90 -20.32 -21.24 -10.78
CA VAL A 90 -20.49 -20.61 -12.11
C VAL A 90 -21.34 -19.34 -12.00
N LYS A 91 -22.47 -19.42 -11.28
CA LYS A 91 -23.33 -18.25 -11.04
C LYS A 91 -22.62 -17.17 -10.22
N SER A 92 -21.90 -17.57 -9.18
CA SER A 92 -21.08 -16.64 -8.39
C SER A 92 -20.02 -15.96 -9.27
N ASN A 93 -19.38 -16.71 -10.17
CA ASN A 93 -18.34 -16.17 -11.06
C ASN A 93 -18.90 -15.11 -12.00
N ALA A 94 -20.09 -15.32 -12.56
CA ALA A 94 -20.76 -14.33 -13.41
C ALA A 94 -21.00 -13.01 -12.65
N HIS A 95 -21.58 -13.07 -11.44
CA HIS A 95 -21.83 -11.88 -10.63
C HIS A 95 -20.53 -11.17 -10.20
N LEU A 96 -19.49 -11.93 -9.88
CA LEU A 96 -18.18 -11.37 -9.53
C LEU A 96 -17.46 -10.75 -10.74
N GLY A 97 -17.64 -11.33 -11.93
CA GLY A 97 -17.16 -10.78 -13.19
C GLY A 97 -17.76 -9.40 -13.46
N ASP A 98 -19.09 -9.29 -13.40
CA ASP A 98 -19.82 -8.03 -13.58
C ASP A 98 -19.37 -6.96 -12.56
N LEU A 99 -19.14 -7.35 -11.31
CA LEU A 99 -18.64 -6.45 -10.27
C LEU A 99 -17.23 -5.93 -10.62
N VAL A 100 -16.31 -6.82 -10.99
CA VAL A 100 -14.92 -6.46 -11.33
C VAL A 100 -14.86 -5.57 -12.57
N GLU A 101 -15.66 -5.87 -13.61
CA GLU A 101 -15.76 -5.03 -14.81
C GLU A 101 -16.18 -3.60 -14.46
N ARG A 102 -17.20 -3.44 -13.63
CA ARG A 102 -17.69 -2.13 -13.18
C ARG A 102 -16.65 -1.39 -12.35
N MET A 103 -16.02 -2.07 -11.39
CA MET A 103 -14.94 -1.49 -10.59
C MET A 103 -13.80 -0.97 -11.46
N ARG A 104 -13.40 -1.72 -12.50
CA ARG A 104 -12.40 -1.26 -13.48
C ARG A 104 -12.91 -0.06 -14.25
N SER A 105 -14.15 -0.11 -14.76
CA SER A 105 -14.73 1.00 -15.53
C SER A 105 -14.81 2.30 -14.72
N GLU A 106 -15.11 2.22 -13.42
CA GLU A 106 -15.21 3.36 -12.51
C GLU A 106 -13.83 3.90 -12.09
N SER A 107 -12.88 3.01 -11.82
CA SER A 107 -11.53 3.39 -11.36
C SER A 107 -10.53 3.70 -12.49
N GLY A 108 -10.84 3.28 -13.72
CA GLY A 108 -9.93 3.37 -14.87
C GLY A 108 -8.69 2.48 -14.79
N SER A 109 -8.61 1.59 -13.79
CA SER A 109 -7.44 0.74 -13.53
C SER A 109 -7.85 -0.71 -13.28
N PRO A 110 -6.97 -1.70 -13.55
CA PRO A 110 -7.24 -3.09 -13.19
C PRO A 110 -7.48 -3.26 -11.68
N VAL A 111 -8.44 -4.12 -11.33
CA VAL A 111 -8.86 -4.34 -9.96
C VAL A 111 -7.87 -5.24 -9.22
N THR A 112 -7.46 -4.83 -8.03
CA THR A 112 -6.62 -5.62 -7.12
C THR A 112 -7.47 -6.48 -6.15
N PRO A 113 -6.93 -7.59 -5.60
CA PRO A 113 -7.64 -8.39 -4.60
C PRO A 113 -8.06 -7.61 -3.35
N GLN A 114 -7.29 -6.60 -2.95
CA GLN A 114 -7.63 -5.75 -1.81
C GLN A 114 -8.83 -4.87 -2.11
N GLN A 115 -8.85 -4.18 -3.26
CA GLN A 115 -10.00 -3.39 -3.70
C GLN A 115 -11.26 -4.26 -3.81
N PHE A 116 -11.11 -5.46 -4.39
CA PHE A 116 -12.19 -6.43 -4.46
C PHE A 116 -12.72 -6.82 -3.07
N SER A 117 -11.83 -7.11 -2.10
CA SER A 117 -12.25 -7.42 -0.74
C SER A 117 -12.97 -6.26 -0.04
N SER A 118 -12.56 -5.01 -0.29
CA SER A 118 -13.27 -3.82 0.19
C SER A 118 -14.65 -3.69 -0.43
N ALA A 119 -14.78 -3.90 -1.75
CA ALA A 119 -16.05 -3.92 -2.46
C ALA A 119 -17.02 -4.97 -1.91
N ILE A 120 -16.55 -6.20 -1.68
CA ILE A 120 -17.38 -7.25 -1.06
C ILE A 120 -17.85 -6.84 0.34
N LEU A 121 -17.03 -6.15 1.12
CA LEU A 121 -17.44 -5.63 2.43
C LEU A 121 -18.54 -4.57 2.31
N GLU A 122 -18.45 -3.66 1.34
CA GLU A 122 -19.51 -2.68 1.06
C GLU A 122 -20.81 -3.35 0.63
N VAL A 123 -20.72 -4.38 -0.20
CA VAL A 123 -21.87 -5.18 -0.62
C VAL A 123 -22.52 -5.89 0.57
N LEU A 124 -21.74 -6.54 1.44
CA LEU A 124 -22.25 -7.17 2.66
C LEU A 124 -22.99 -6.16 3.56
N ARG A 125 -22.47 -4.94 3.67
CA ARG A 125 -23.08 -3.86 4.47
C ARG A 125 -24.43 -3.36 3.95
N THR A 126 -24.83 -3.71 2.73
CA THR A 126 -26.19 -3.44 2.25
C THR A 126 -27.25 -4.27 2.98
N GLY A 127 -26.86 -5.36 3.64
CA GLY A 127 -27.77 -6.27 4.33
C GLY A 127 -28.56 -7.21 3.42
N ARG A 128 -28.32 -7.20 2.09
CA ARG A 128 -29.00 -8.13 1.16
C ARG A 128 -28.46 -9.56 1.21
N VAL A 129 -27.24 -9.75 1.73
CA VAL A 129 -26.65 -11.07 1.95
C VAL A 129 -26.96 -11.51 3.37
N THR A 130 -27.77 -12.56 3.53
CA THR A 130 -28.08 -13.16 4.84
C THR A 130 -27.01 -14.17 5.22
N LEU A 131 -26.44 -14.02 6.41
CA LEU A 131 -25.43 -14.91 6.99
C LEU A 131 -25.96 -15.56 8.27
N SER A 132 -25.54 -16.78 8.58
CA SER A 132 -26.07 -17.54 9.71
C SER A 132 -25.37 -17.30 11.05
N ASP A 133 -24.16 -16.73 11.06
CA ASP A 133 -23.28 -16.73 12.23
C ASP A 133 -22.71 -15.37 12.63
N VAL A 134 -22.89 -14.34 11.79
CA VAL A 134 -22.45 -12.96 12.08
C VAL A 134 -23.44 -11.95 11.53
N GLU A 135 -23.66 -10.87 12.30
CA GLU A 135 -24.32 -9.69 11.79
C GLU A 135 -23.34 -8.90 10.90
N VAL A 136 -23.79 -8.51 9.71
CA VAL A 136 -22.93 -7.77 8.75
C VAL A 136 -22.39 -6.46 9.32
N GLY A 137 -23.13 -5.82 10.24
CA GLY A 137 -22.69 -4.62 10.97
C GLY A 137 -21.51 -4.85 11.93
N ASP A 138 -21.26 -6.09 12.34
CA ASP A 138 -20.13 -6.45 13.19
C ASP A 138 -18.85 -6.73 12.40
N ILE A 139 -18.90 -6.78 11.06
CA ILE A 139 -17.73 -6.97 10.21
C ILE A 139 -16.97 -5.64 10.08
N ARG A 140 -15.86 -5.52 10.81
CA ARG A 140 -15.03 -4.31 10.82
C ARG A 140 -14.17 -4.21 9.56
N THR A 141 -13.46 -5.30 9.21
CA THR A 141 -12.56 -5.35 8.06
C THR A 141 -12.64 -6.71 7.36
N LEU A 142 -12.57 -6.69 6.04
CA LEU A 142 -12.39 -7.84 5.17
C LEU A 142 -11.17 -7.57 4.31
N LEU A 143 -10.20 -8.48 4.30
CA LEU A 143 -8.96 -8.34 3.54
C LEU A 143 -8.70 -9.62 2.74
N ALA A 144 -8.35 -9.48 1.47
CA ALA A 144 -7.80 -10.59 0.70
C ALA A 144 -6.46 -11.06 1.30
N ASP A 145 -6.36 -12.35 1.58
CA ASP A 145 -5.16 -13.04 2.04
C ASP A 145 -4.32 -13.50 0.85
N VAL A 146 -3.81 -12.52 0.11
CA VAL A 146 -2.83 -12.79 -0.94
C VAL A 146 -1.47 -13.08 -0.31
N PRO A 147 -0.69 -14.03 -0.87
CA PRO A 147 0.70 -14.18 -0.48
C PRO A 147 1.38 -12.82 -0.63
N LYS A 148 1.82 -12.23 0.48
CA LYS A 148 2.68 -11.06 0.42
C LYS A 148 3.89 -11.50 -0.40
N LYS A 149 4.06 -10.93 -1.59
CA LYS A 149 5.30 -11.07 -2.36
C LYS A 149 6.42 -10.85 -1.34
N ARG A 150 7.30 -11.83 -1.13
CA ARG A 150 8.41 -11.66 -0.19
C ARG A 150 9.31 -10.58 -0.78
N VAL A 151 9.07 -9.34 -0.37
CA VAL A 151 9.91 -8.23 -0.73
C VAL A 151 11.12 -8.30 0.17
N ALA A 152 12.30 -8.43 -0.42
CA ALA A 152 13.52 -8.17 0.32
C ALA A 152 13.42 -6.73 0.86
N LYS A 153 13.56 -6.56 2.18
CA LYS A 153 13.71 -5.21 2.72
C LYS A 153 14.96 -4.60 2.09
N PRO A 154 14.91 -3.33 1.63
CA PRO A 154 16.10 -2.69 1.11
C PRO A 154 17.17 -2.67 2.20
N LYS A 155 18.41 -2.97 1.82
CA LYS A 155 19.56 -3.02 2.72
C LYS A 155 20.43 -1.77 2.51
N PRO A 156 21.17 -1.30 3.54
CA PRO A 156 22.22 -0.31 3.34
C PRO A 156 23.10 -0.68 2.14
N GLY A 157 23.32 0.27 1.22
CA GLY A 157 24.08 0.07 -0.02
C GLY A 157 23.23 -0.31 -1.24
N ASP A 158 21.95 -0.70 -1.07
CA ASP A 158 21.06 -0.96 -2.21
C ASP A 158 20.78 0.32 -3.00
N ILE A 159 20.99 0.26 -4.32
CA ILE A 159 20.72 1.36 -5.26
C ILE A 159 19.30 1.20 -5.77
N LEU A 160 18.49 2.23 -5.57
CA LEU A 160 17.10 2.30 -5.99
C LEU A 160 16.98 3.15 -7.26
N ALA A 161 16.25 2.62 -8.24
CA ALA A 161 15.77 3.36 -9.39
C ALA A 161 14.32 3.78 -9.14
N ILE A 162 14.13 5.10 -9.02
CA ILE A 162 12.85 5.76 -8.78
C ILE A 162 12.37 6.31 -10.13
N PRO A 163 11.23 5.85 -10.69
CA PRO A 163 10.76 6.31 -11.99
C PRO A 163 10.58 7.84 -12.02
N ALA A 164 11.04 8.48 -13.09
CA ALA A 164 10.87 9.92 -13.29
C ALA A 164 9.73 10.22 -14.28
N ARG A 165 9.03 11.34 -14.07
CA ARG A 165 8.07 11.89 -15.04
C ARG A 165 8.82 12.26 -16.33
N GLY A 166 8.30 11.79 -17.47
CA GLY A 166 8.96 11.96 -18.78
C GLY A 166 9.98 10.87 -19.13
N GLY A 167 10.15 9.85 -18.28
CA GLY A 167 10.99 8.68 -18.55
C GLY A 167 12.37 8.74 -17.89
N GLY A 168 13.02 7.58 -17.82
CA GLY A 168 14.24 7.40 -17.04
C GLY A 168 13.96 7.27 -15.54
N TYR A 169 15.01 7.46 -14.73
CA TYR A 169 14.99 7.19 -13.30
C TYR A 169 15.81 8.21 -12.51
N HIS A 170 15.24 8.72 -11.44
CA HIS A 170 16.00 9.27 -10.31
C HIS A 170 16.71 8.12 -9.59
N LEU A 171 17.85 8.41 -8.98
CA LEU A 171 18.64 7.41 -8.27
C LEU A 171 18.79 7.76 -6.79
N ALA A 172 18.69 6.73 -5.95
CA ALA A 172 18.94 6.82 -4.53
C ALA A 172 19.75 5.61 -4.05
N VAL A 173 20.45 5.76 -2.94
CA VAL A 173 21.06 4.65 -2.19
C VAL A 173 20.39 4.53 -0.82
N THR A 174 20.07 3.31 -0.41
CA THR A 174 19.57 3.04 0.94
C THR A 174 20.71 3.20 1.93
N LEU A 175 20.54 4.05 2.95
CA LEU A 175 21.57 4.30 3.97
C LEU A 175 21.31 3.51 5.24
N ALA A 176 20.08 3.56 5.73
CA ALA A 176 19.69 2.95 6.99
C ALA A 176 18.19 2.65 7.04
N GLN A 177 17.81 1.73 7.93
CA GLN A 177 16.44 1.51 8.36
C GLN A 177 16.36 1.63 9.87
N ASN A 178 15.58 2.57 10.37
CA ASN A 178 15.45 2.84 11.79
C ASN A 178 14.01 3.27 12.13
N ARG A 179 13.80 3.82 13.33
CA ARG A 179 12.47 4.23 13.81
C ARG A 179 11.82 5.36 12.99
N PHE A 180 12.59 6.10 12.20
CA PHE A 180 12.08 7.14 11.31
C PHE A 180 11.65 6.61 9.93
N GLY A 181 12.03 5.38 9.59
CA GLY A 181 11.76 4.76 8.29
C GLY A 181 13.03 4.33 7.58
N THR A 182 13.04 4.46 6.25
CA THR A 182 14.19 4.18 5.38
C THR A 182 14.86 5.51 5.01
N ALA A 183 16.13 5.66 5.39
CA ALA A 183 16.96 6.80 4.99
C ALA A 183 17.53 6.56 3.58
N LEU A 184 17.36 7.54 2.70
CA LEU A 184 17.86 7.52 1.33
C LEU A 184 18.85 8.64 1.09
N GLY A 185 20.02 8.28 0.57
CA GLY A 185 20.97 9.20 -0.03
C GLY A 185 20.57 9.43 -1.48
N LEU A 186 20.22 10.67 -1.83
CA LEU A 186 19.73 11.02 -3.17
C LEU A 186 20.89 11.52 -4.04
N PHE A 187 20.77 11.32 -5.35
CA PHE A 187 21.65 11.91 -6.35
C PHE A 187 20.87 12.85 -7.26
N ASP A 188 21.48 13.95 -7.68
CA ASP A 188 20.92 14.87 -8.68
C ASP A 188 21.14 14.33 -10.10
N GLY A 189 20.14 14.57 -10.96
CA GLY A 189 20.10 14.11 -12.34
C GLY A 189 19.39 12.76 -12.54
N LYS A 190 19.16 12.42 -13.80
CA LYS A 190 18.40 11.22 -14.22
C LYS A 190 19.26 10.23 -14.97
N SER A 191 19.00 8.95 -14.74
CA SER A 191 19.54 7.85 -15.52
C SER A 191 18.48 7.28 -16.45
N ALA A 192 18.75 7.25 -17.76
CA ALA A 192 17.82 6.67 -18.73
C ALA A 192 17.56 5.17 -18.49
N GLN A 193 18.54 4.46 -17.92
CA GLN A 193 18.50 3.00 -17.74
C GLN A 193 18.47 2.56 -16.26
N GLY A 194 18.37 3.51 -15.32
CA GLY A 194 18.42 3.20 -13.89
C GLY A 194 19.80 2.70 -13.44
N ARG A 195 20.87 3.18 -14.06
CA ARG A 195 22.26 2.89 -13.69
C ARG A 195 22.95 4.14 -13.15
N LEU A 196 23.62 3.98 -12.02
CA LEU A 196 24.43 5.04 -11.42
C LEU A 196 25.77 5.14 -12.16
N ASP A 197 25.98 6.23 -12.89
CA ASP A 197 27.25 6.54 -13.53
C ASP A 197 28.11 7.49 -12.68
N ALA A 198 29.34 7.74 -13.11
CA ALA A 198 30.27 8.60 -12.39
C ALA A 198 29.82 10.07 -12.31
N THR A 199 28.97 10.54 -13.23
CA THR A 199 28.46 11.91 -13.24
C THR A 199 27.39 12.06 -12.16
N ILE A 200 26.40 11.17 -12.16
CA ILE A 200 25.33 11.16 -11.16
C ILE A 200 25.90 10.87 -9.77
N ARG A 201 26.86 9.95 -9.65
CA ARG A 201 27.53 9.64 -8.37
C ARG A 201 28.21 10.86 -7.75
N ARG A 202 28.80 11.76 -8.56
CA ARG A 202 29.41 13.00 -8.08
C ARG A 202 28.39 14.06 -7.66
N ALA A 203 27.15 13.94 -8.12
CA ALA A 203 26.05 14.83 -7.80
C ALA A 203 25.23 14.31 -6.60
N SER A 204 25.89 13.72 -5.59
CA SER A 204 25.23 13.27 -4.37
C SER A 204 24.71 14.46 -3.56
N ARG A 205 23.44 14.41 -3.15
CA ARG A 205 22.85 15.43 -2.28
C ARG A 205 23.46 15.36 -0.88
N ARG A 206 23.62 16.54 -0.27
CA ARG A 206 24.22 16.66 1.07
C ARG A 206 23.35 16.04 2.17
N PHE A 207 22.02 16.21 2.07
CA PHE A 207 21.08 15.79 3.10
C PHE A 207 20.27 14.58 2.65
N PRO A 208 20.36 13.45 3.37
CA PRO A 208 19.48 12.32 3.16
C PRO A 208 18.01 12.67 3.42
N VAL A 209 17.11 11.86 2.85
CA VAL A 209 15.68 11.97 3.11
C VAL A 209 15.14 10.68 3.69
N TYR A 210 14.19 10.79 4.61
CA TYR A 210 13.47 9.63 5.12
C TYR A 210 12.19 9.39 4.33
N THR A 211 11.92 8.13 4.06
CA THR A 211 10.67 7.69 3.47
C THR A 211 10.25 6.33 4.02
N GLU A 212 8.97 6.03 3.87
CA GLU A 212 8.47 4.67 4.05
C GLU A 212 8.82 3.80 2.82
N ASP A 213 8.78 2.47 2.95
CA ASP A 213 9.34 1.52 1.98
C ASP A 213 8.29 0.87 1.05
N SER A 214 7.07 1.41 0.95
CA SER A 214 5.97 0.84 0.16
C SER A 214 6.25 0.77 -1.33
N SER A 215 6.82 1.82 -1.94
CA SER A 215 7.19 1.79 -3.37
C SER A 215 8.30 0.79 -3.69
N VAL A 216 9.18 0.47 -2.73
CA VAL A 216 10.14 -0.63 -2.89
C VAL A 216 9.42 -1.98 -2.73
N LYS A 217 8.43 -2.05 -1.83
CA LYS A 217 7.64 -3.26 -1.56
C LYS A 217 6.75 -3.70 -2.72
N ASP A 218 6.04 -2.77 -3.34
CA ASP A 218 5.20 -3.08 -4.50
C ASP A 218 6.01 -3.22 -5.80
N GLY A 219 7.28 -2.80 -5.79
CA GLY A 219 8.22 -2.91 -6.91
C GLY A 219 8.15 -1.73 -7.88
N THR A 220 7.42 -0.67 -7.54
CA THR A 220 7.46 0.62 -8.25
C THR A 220 8.88 1.16 -8.31
N TRP A 221 9.60 1.09 -7.19
CA TRP A 221 11.02 1.39 -7.10
C TRP A 221 11.81 0.09 -7.16
N LYS A 222 12.76 0.03 -8.10
CA LYS A 222 13.54 -1.18 -8.34
C LYS A 222 14.90 -1.08 -7.67
N VAL A 223 15.30 -2.13 -6.97
CA VAL A 223 16.71 -2.32 -6.61
C VAL A 223 17.46 -2.70 -7.89
N VAL A 224 18.37 -1.84 -8.33
CA VAL A 224 19.11 -1.96 -9.61
C VAL A 224 20.57 -2.30 -9.42
N GLY A 225 21.06 -2.27 -8.18
CA GLY A 225 22.43 -2.62 -7.82
C GLY A 225 22.64 -2.52 -6.31
N HIS A 226 23.88 -2.78 -5.90
CA HIS A 226 24.32 -2.69 -4.52
C HIS A 226 25.79 -2.26 -4.50
N ASP A 227 26.11 -1.19 -3.76
CA ASP A 227 27.47 -0.66 -3.59
C ASP A 227 27.59 -0.01 -2.20
N GLU A 228 28.26 -0.70 -1.27
CA GLU A 228 28.47 -0.19 0.10
C GLU A 228 29.41 1.03 0.13
N ASP A 229 30.27 1.23 -0.88
CA ASP A 229 31.16 2.39 -0.93
C ASP A 229 30.38 3.70 -1.11
N LEU A 230 29.11 3.63 -1.56
CA LEU A 230 28.23 4.79 -1.63
C LEU A 230 27.81 5.29 -0.24
N LEU A 231 27.84 4.44 0.79
CA LEU A 231 27.50 4.84 2.16
C LEU A 231 28.47 5.91 2.69
N ALA A 232 29.73 5.87 2.26
CA ALA A 232 30.74 6.85 2.64
C ALA A 232 30.49 8.26 2.09
N LEU A 233 29.55 8.42 1.14
CA LEU A 233 29.15 9.73 0.60
C LEU A 233 28.16 10.46 1.52
N PHE A 234 27.60 9.79 2.52
CA PHE A 234 26.53 10.31 3.36
C PHE A 234 26.86 10.14 4.87
N PRO A 235 26.19 10.89 5.76
CA PRO A 235 26.33 10.67 7.20
C PRO A 235 25.95 9.24 7.60
N ALA A 236 26.75 8.64 8.50
CA ALA A 236 26.54 7.24 8.94
C ALA A 236 25.24 7.04 9.74
N ASP A 237 24.82 8.05 10.51
CA ASP A 237 23.49 8.11 11.15
C ASP A 237 22.76 9.36 10.66
N PRO A 238 21.97 9.25 9.58
CA PRO A 238 21.25 10.39 9.03
C PRO A 238 20.26 10.99 10.03
N GLU A 239 20.44 12.27 10.36
CA GLU A 239 19.56 13.01 11.25
C GLU A 239 18.21 13.33 10.55
N ILE A 240 17.15 13.50 11.34
CA ILE A 240 15.95 14.23 10.92
C ILE A 240 15.94 15.62 11.55
N TYR A 241 15.37 16.59 10.86
CA TYR A 241 15.30 17.97 11.33
C TYR A 241 13.90 18.35 11.82
N HIS A 242 13.88 19.17 12.86
CA HIS A 242 12.69 19.69 13.53
C HIS A 242 12.69 21.21 13.46
N LYS A 243 11.53 21.78 13.12
CA LYS A 243 11.34 23.22 13.12
C LYS A 243 11.37 23.80 14.54
N PRO A 244 11.68 25.10 14.69
CA PRO A 244 11.53 25.81 15.96
C PRO A 244 10.14 25.61 16.57
N GLY A 245 10.09 25.28 17.86
CA GLY A 245 8.85 25.06 18.59
C GLY A 245 8.03 23.86 18.10
N ALA A 246 8.65 22.84 17.50
CA ALA A 246 7.94 21.65 17.04
C ALA A 246 7.11 20.97 18.15
N TRP A 247 7.61 21.00 19.40
CA TRP A 247 6.93 20.47 20.57
C TRP A 247 6.98 21.43 21.76
N PRO A 248 6.08 22.43 21.80
CA PRO A 248 6.08 23.44 22.85
C PRO A 248 5.95 22.81 24.24
N GLY A 249 6.92 23.07 25.11
CA GLY A 249 6.92 22.60 26.51
C GLY A 249 7.39 21.15 26.74
N ILE A 250 7.80 20.42 25.68
CA ILE A 250 8.31 19.05 25.80
C ILE A 250 9.82 19.01 25.51
N VAL A 251 10.25 19.58 24.39
CA VAL A 251 11.66 19.60 23.96
C VAL A 251 11.99 20.98 23.41
N ASP A 252 13.12 21.54 23.85
CA ASP A 252 13.65 22.78 23.27
C ASP A 252 14.28 22.48 21.90
N THR A 253 13.77 23.16 20.88
CA THR A 253 14.24 23.06 19.49
C THR A 253 14.93 24.35 19.04
N GLY A 254 15.21 25.28 19.96
CA GLY A 254 15.94 26.51 19.69
C GLY A 254 15.27 27.45 18.68
N GLU A 255 15.98 28.51 18.33
CA GLU A 255 15.51 29.54 17.39
C GLU A 255 15.48 29.06 15.94
N PHE A 256 16.41 28.18 15.55
CA PHE A 256 16.58 27.74 14.16
C PHE A 256 16.17 26.28 13.92
N GLY A 257 15.82 25.55 14.97
CA GLY A 257 15.44 24.15 14.91
C GLY A 257 16.45 23.23 15.58
N ALA A 258 16.22 21.93 15.44
CA ALA A 258 17.09 20.91 15.99
C ALA A 258 17.15 19.69 15.06
N ALA A 259 18.26 18.98 15.10
CA ALA A 259 18.47 17.70 14.43
C ALA A 259 18.34 16.56 15.46
N GLU A 260 17.77 15.44 15.05
CA GLU A 260 17.56 14.24 15.86
C GLU A 260 18.17 13.02 15.18
N THR A 261 19.03 12.31 15.91
CA THR A 261 19.59 11.02 15.49
C THR A 261 18.63 9.86 15.76
N SER A 262 18.94 8.69 15.19
CA SER A 262 18.07 7.52 15.30
C SER A 262 17.90 7.00 16.73
N ASP A 263 18.82 7.32 17.63
CA ASP A 263 18.75 7.01 19.07
C ASP A 263 17.95 8.03 19.91
N GLY A 264 17.58 9.17 19.32
CA GLY A 264 16.84 10.24 20.00
C GLY A 264 17.71 11.33 20.60
N THR A 265 19.00 11.32 20.33
CA THR A 265 19.87 12.44 20.67
C THR A 265 19.47 13.66 19.83
N MET A 266 19.23 14.78 20.51
CA MET A 266 18.87 16.05 19.90
C MET A 266 20.06 17.00 19.93
N ARG A 267 20.27 17.73 18.83
CA ARG A 267 21.26 18.83 18.74
C ARG A 267 20.61 20.05 18.11
N LEU A 268 20.78 21.22 18.73
CA LEU A 268 20.34 22.48 18.13
C LEU A 268 21.16 22.79 16.88
N ILE A 269 20.50 23.31 15.84
CA ILE A 269 21.14 23.72 14.59
C ILE A 269 21.26 25.24 14.52
N ASP A 270 22.17 25.73 13.68
CA ASP A 270 22.31 27.16 13.43
C ASP A 270 21.47 27.64 12.23
N ALA A 271 21.47 28.95 12.01
CA ALA A 271 20.72 29.57 10.92
C ALA A 271 21.20 29.16 9.51
N GLY A 272 22.47 28.76 9.37
CA GLY A 272 23.04 28.30 8.11
C GLY A 272 22.56 26.89 7.78
N GLU A 273 22.69 25.97 8.72
CA GLU A 273 22.19 24.59 8.61
C GLU A 273 20.67 24.57 8.38
N ALA A 274 19.89 25.38 9.10
CA ALA A 274 18.46 25.51 8.90
C ALA A 274 18.07 26.01 7.49
N ARG A 275 18.90 26.88 6.89
CA ARG A 275 18.70 27.34 5.51
C ARG A 275 19.05 26.25 4.51
N ASP A 276 20.21 25.62 4.66
CA ASP A 276 20.72 24.59 3.75
C ASP A 276 19.79 23.37 3.67
N VAL A 277 19.16 23.01 4.80
CA VAL A 277 18.19 21.90 4.87
C VAL A 277 16.84 22.27 4.25
N GLY A 278 16.49 23.56 4.23
CA GLY A 278 15.17 24.02 3.79
C GLY A 278 14.13 24.12 4.92
N LEU A 279 14.57 24.26 6.18
CA LEU A 279 13.65 24.50 7.30
C LEU A 279 13.07 25.92 7.28
N GLN A 280 13.83 26.90 6.78
CA GLN A 280 13.41 28.31 6.75
C GLN A 280 12.43 28.64 5.63
N ASP A 281 12.55 27.97 4.48
CA ASP A 281 11.67 28.16 3.31
C ASP A 281 10.55 27.12 3.23
N GLY A 282 10.52 26.16 4.17
CA GLY A 282 9.50 25.12 4.26
C GLY A 282 9.63 24.01 3.20
N THR A 283 10.75 23.95 2.49
CA THR A 283 11.01 22.88 1.50
C THR A 283 11.45 21.56 2.14
N TYR A 284 11.92 21.60 3.38
CA TYR A 284 12.21 20.39 4.15
C TYR A 284 10.94 19.69 4.64
N ARG A 285 10.95 18.35 4.58
CA ARG A 285 10.02 17.52 5.34
C ARG A 285 10.75 16.39 6.05
N GLN A 286 10.26 16.10 7.25
CA GLN A 286 10.81 15.08 8.14
C GLN A 286 10.81 13.69 7.51
N ALA A 287 9.71 13.31 6.87
CA ALA A 287 9.58 12.06 6.13
C ALA A 287 8.54 12.21 5.03
N TYR A 288 8.74 11.48 3.94
CA TYR A 288 7.83 11.45 2.80
C TYR A 288 7.15 10.08 2.67
N PRO A 289 5.83 10.01 2.37
CA PRO A 289 5.30 8.87 1.64
C PRO A 289 6.11 8.67 0.36
N SER A 290 6.49 7.44 0.02
CA SER A 290 7.40 7.17 -1.10
C SER A 290 6.87 7.71 -2.44
N ALA A 291 5.57 7.56 -2.71
CA ALA A 291 4.91 8.18 -3.87
C ALA A 291 5.07 9.72 -3.90
N TYR A 292 4.96 10.37 -2.74
CA TYR A 292 5.12 11.83 -2.65
C TYR A 292 6.58 12.27 -2.81
N LEU A 293 7.55 11.47 -2.33
CA LEU A 293 8.96 11.74 -2.61
C LEU A 293 9.23 11.72 -4.12
N GLN A 294 8.66 10.76 -4.85
CA GLN A 294 8.78 10.69 -6.30
C GLN A 294 8.24 11.96 -6.98
N ASP A 295 7.05 12.43 -6.60
CA ASP A 295 6.48 13.68 -7.13
C ASP A 295 7.40 14.89 -6.87
N VAL A 296 7.97 15.00 -5.66
CA VAL A 296 8.90 16.09 -5.31
C VAL A 296 10.19 16.04 -6.13
N LEU A 297 10.68 14.85 -6.45
CA LEU A 297 11.85 14.69 -7.33
C LEU A 297 11.54 15.15 -8.76
N ASP A 298 10.33 14.87 -9.25
CA ASP A 298 9.88 15.31 -10.57
C ASP A 298 9.69 16.84 -10.63
N GLU A 299 9.04 17.45 -9.62
CA GLU A 299 8.81 18.90 -9.58
C GLU A 299 10.10 19.73 -9.51
N ARG A 300 11.16 19.20 -8.88
CA ARG A 300 12.46 19.86 -8.84
C ARG A 300 13.17 19.85 -10.18
N ASP A 301 13.08 18.74 -10.91
CA ASP A 301 13.65 18.62 -12.26
C ASP A 301 13.00 19.61 -13.23
N ASP A 302 11.68 19.82 -13.13
CA ASP A 302 10.96 20.76 -14.00
C ASP A 302 11.36 22.23 -13.76
N ASN A 303 11.97 22.53 -12.62
CA ASN A 303 12.44 23.87 -12.23
C ASN A 303 13.97 24.06 -12.37
N SER A 304 14.69 23.07 -12.89
CA SER A 304 16.15 23.06 -13.10
C SER A 304 16.54 23.34 -14.54
#